data_AF-A0A1Q5HMX3-F1
#
_entry.id   AF-A0A1Q5HMX3-F1
#
_cell.length_a   1.000
_cell.length_b   1.000
_cell.length_c   1.000
_cell.angle_alpha   90.00
_cell.angle_beta   90.00
_cell.angle_gamma   90.00
#
_symmetry.space_group_name_H-M   'P 1'
#
loop_
_entity.id
_entity.type
_entity.pdbx_description
1 polymer ?
#
loop_
_entity_poly.entity_id
_entity_poly.type
_entity_poly.pdbx_seq_one_letter_code
_entity_poly.pdbx_strand_id
1 'polypeptide(L)'
;MAPGNRLLGLYLHGSLVAGDFAVNRSDLDLLAVLVDDPDEKLLDVLAELQSDLDRRHPQWAGRIEVDYVSLDVAHGGANRDLLFIIRPTTRATYSAWI
;
A
#
# COMPACT_ATOMS: atom_id res chain seq x y z
N MET A 1 -19.23 -0.02 -0.56
CA MET A 1 -18.75 -1.40 -0.76
C MET A 1 -17.54 -1.61 0.13
N ALA A 2 -17.35 -2.80 0.68
CA ALA A 2 -16.18 -3.11 1.50
C ALA A 2 -14.91 -3.22 0.63
N PRO A 3 -13.71 -2.90 1.14
CA PRO A 3 -12.44 -2.91 0.38
C PRO A 3 -12.16 -4.23 -0.34
N GLY A 4 -12.60 -5.37 0.22
CA GLY A 4 -12.34 -6.71 -0.31
C GLY A 4 -12.90 -6.99 -1.71
N ASN A 5 -13.87 -6.21 -2.20
CA ASN A 5 -14.42 -6.39 -3.55
C ASN A 5 -13.57 -5.72 -4.64
N ARG A 6 -12.56 -4.92 -4.28
CA ARG A 6 -11.68 -4.23 -5.22
C ARG A 6 -10.25 -4.75 -5.22
N LEU A 7 -9.82 -5.54 -4.24
CA LEU A 7 -8.46 -6.08 -4.17
C LEU A 7 -8.32 -7.30 -5.08
N LEU A 8 -7.42 -7.21 -6.06
CA LEU A 8 -7.10 -8.29 -7.00
C LEU A 8 -5.90 -9.11 -6.55
N GLY A 9 -4.95 -8.49 -5.86
CA GLY A 9 -3.76 -9.17 -5.36
C GLY A 9 -3.01 -8.34 -4.34
N LEU A 10 -2.31 -9.03 -3.45
CA LEU A 10 -1.39 -8.44 -2.48
C LEU A 10 -0.05 -9.15 -2.61
N TYR A 11 0.98 -8.39 -2.92
CA TYR A 11 2.31 -8.90 -3.20
C TYR A 11 3.30 -8.34 -2.19
N LEU A 12 4.19 -9.19 -1.71
CA LEU A 12 5.33 -8.79 -0.89
C LEU A 12 6.50 -8.48 -1.83
N HIS A 13 7.22 -7.39 -1.57
CA HIS A 13 8.43 -7.04 -2.29
C HIS A 13 9.50 -6.46 -1.36
N GLY A 14 10.47 -5.76 -1.94
CA GLY A 14 11.49 -5.05 -1.19
C GLY A 14 12.47 -5.98 -0.48
N SER A 15 12.97 -5.53 0.66
CA SER A 15 14.16 -6.12 1.29
C SER A 15 13.94 -7.57 1.76
N LEU A 16 12.71 -7.92 2.11
CA LEU A 16 12.34 -9.28 2.51
C LEU A 16 12.44 -10.28 1.35
N VAL A 17 12.05 -9.87 0.15
CA VAL A 17 12.16 -10.71 -1.04
C VAL A 17 13.60 -10.70 -1.60
N ALA A 18 14.31 -9.59 -1.48
CA ALA A 18 15.69 -9.44 -1.96
C ALA A 18 16.74 -10.13 -1.07
N GLY A 19 16.39 -10.50 0.17
CA GLY A 19 17.26 -11.23 1.09
C GLY A 19 18.17 -10.36 1.96
N ASP A 20 17.97 -9.03 1.98
CA ASP A 20 18.70 -8.06 2.81
C ASP A 20 17.88 -7.52 3.99
N PHE A 21 16.74 -8.15 4.27
CA PHE A 21 15.85 -7.79 5.37
C PHE A 21 16.49 -7.89 6.75
N ALA A 22 16.34 -6.84 7.53
CA ALA A 22 16.74 -6.78 8.92
C ALA A 22 15.52 -6.55 9.81
N VAL A 23 15.12 -7.58 10.55
CA VAL A 23 13.90 -7.62 11.38
C VAL A 23 13.71 -6.41 12.30
N ASN A 24 14.79 -5.76 12.73
CA ASN A 24 14.75 -4.61 13.65
C ASN A 24 14.71 -3.23 12.97
N ARG A 25 14.90 -3.14 11.64
CA ARG A 25 14.94 -1.84 10.93
C ARG A 25 14.22 -1.80 9.58
N SER A 26 14.07 -2.93 8.91
CA SER A 26 13.48 -2.99 7.56
C SER A 26 11.96 -2.96 7.62
N ASP A 27 11.34 -2.28 6.67
CA ASP A 27 9.89 -2.27 6.54
C ASP A 27 9.39 -3.52 5.81
N LEU A 28 8.12 -3.87 6.03
CA LEU A 28 7.39 -4.84 5.23
C LEU A 28 6.73 -4.10 4.06
N ASP A 29 7.33 -4.26 2.88
CA ASP A 29 6.88 -3.58 1.66
C ASP A 29 5.83 -4.41 0.92
N LEU A 30 4.61 -3.88 0.82
CA LEU A 30 3.48 -4.53 0.17
C LEU A 30 2.96 -3.72 -1.03
N LEU A 31 2.61 -4.43 -2.10
CA LEU A 31 1.91 -3.87 -3.26
C LEU A 31 0.51 -4.47 -3.35
N ALA A 32 -0.51 -3.64 -3.23
CA ALA A 32 -1.91 -3.98 -3.43
C ALA A 32 -2.37 -3.57 -4.83
N VAL A 33 -2.77 -4.55 -5.64
CA VAL A 33 -3.36 -4.31 -6.96
C VAL A 33 -4.88 -4.26 -6.83
N LEU A 34 -5.48 -3.17 -7.28
CA LEU A 34 -6.92 -2.91 -7.21
C LEU A 34 -7.57 -3.02 -8.60
N VAL A 35 -8.87 -3.27 -8.66
CA VAL A 35 -9.63 -3.26 -9.92
C VAL A 35 -9.57 -1.90 -10.60
N ASP A 36 -9.81 -0.83 -9.83
CA ASP A 36 -9.86 0.56 -10.28
C ASP A 36 -9.03 1.45 -9.34
N ASP A 37 -8.77 2.70 -9.74
CA ASP A 37 -8.08 3.68 -8.88
C ASP A 37 -8.82 3.88 -7.55
N PRO A 38 -8.10 4.00 -6.42
CA PRO A 38 -8.73 4.23 -5.14
C PRO A 38 -9.31 5.65 -5.07
N ASP A 39 -10.56 5.74 -4.63
CA ASP A 39 -11.20 7.00 -4.30
C ASP A 39 -10.85 7.46 -2.87
N GLU A 40 -11.10 8.73 -2.54
CA GLU A 40 -10.80 9.30 -1.20
C GLU A 40 -11.42 8.48 -0.06
N LYS A 41 -12.62 7.94 -0.26
CA LYS A 41 -13.30 7.11 0.73
C LYS A 41 -12.57 5.79 0.97
N LEU A 42 -12.06 5.16 -0.09
CA LEU A 42 -11.24 3.97 0.05
C LEU A 42 -9.93 4.30 0.77
N LEU A 43 -9.29 5.42 0.45
CA LEU A 43 -8.06 5.87 1.13
C LEU A 43 -8.28 6.07 2.64
N ASP A 44 -9.41 6.67 3.04
CA ASP A 44 -9.76 6.84 4.46
C ASP A 44 -9.88 5.48 5.18
N VAL A 45 -10.58 4.52 4.55
CA VAL A 45 -10.73 3.16 5.11
C VAL A 45 -9.39 2.43 5.20
N LEU A 46 -8.50 2.61 4.22
CA LEU A 46 -7.18 2.01 4.23
C LEU A 46 -6.27 2.64 5.30
N ALA A 47 -6.39 3.95 5.54
CA ALA A 47 -5.68 4.64 6.63
C ALA A 47 -6.12 4.15 8.01
N GLU A 48 -7.42 3.90 8.21
CA GLU A 48 -7.95 3.28 9.43
C GLU A 48 -7.42 1.86 9.61
N LEU A 49 -7.43 1.05 8.55
CA LEU A 49 -6.88 -0.31 8.57
C LEU A 49 -5.38 -0.32 8.96
N GLN A 50 -4.60 0.61 8.41
CA GLN A 50 -3.18 0.78 8.73
C GLN A 50 -2.98 1.15 10.19
N SER A 51 -3.76 2.11 10.70
CA SER A 51 -3.73 2.52 12.12
C SER A 51 -4.08 1.35 13.05
N ASP A 52 -5.01 0.50 12.65
CA ASP A 52 -5.39 -0.70 13.38
C ASP A 52 -4.31 -1.79 13.35
N LEU A 53 -3.55 -1.91 12.26
CA LEU A 53 -2.38 -2.80 12.18
C LEU A 53 -1.29 -2.34 13.14
N ASP A 54 -0.96 -1.05 13.14
CA ASP A 54 0.04 -0.47 14.04
C ASP A 54 -0.34 -0.71 15.52
N ARG A 55 -1.61 -0.50 15.87
CA ARG A 55 -2.12 -0.73 17.23
C ARG A 55 -2.07 -2.20 17.65
N ARG A 56 -2.36 -3.13 16.73
CA ARG A 56 -2.35 -4.59 17.02
C ARG A 56 -0.96 -5.20 17.01
N HIS A 57 -0.02 -4.58 16.30
CA HIS A 57 1.35 -5.09 16.13
C HIS A 57 2.39 -4.00 16.40
N PRO A 58 2.58 -3.57 17.67
CA PRO A 58 3.44 -2.43 18.01
C PRO A 58 4.89 -2.54 17.53
N GLN A 59 5.42 -3.75 17.38
CA GLN A 59 6.78 -4.00 16.85
C GLN A 59 6.93 -3.66 15.35
N TRP A 60 5.80 -3.59 14.64
CA TRP A 60 5.69 -3.23 13.23
C TRP A 60 5.02 -1.87 13.03
N ALA A 61 4.65 -1.18 14.11
CA ALA A 61 4.05 0.14 14.01
C ALA A 61 4.99 1.07 13.25
N GLY A 62 4.48 1.72 12.20
CA GLY A 62 5.31 2.56 11.36
C GLY A 62 6.12 1.84 10.29
N ARG A 63 6.05 0.50 10.19
CA ARG A 63 6.96 -0.34 9.39
C ARG A 63 6.26 -1.34 8.46
N ILE A 64 4.96 -1.18 8.26
CA ILE A 64 4.21 -1.88 7.22
C ILE A 64 3.87 -0.81 6.18
N GLU A 65 4.53 -0.83 5.04
CA GLU A 65 4.25 0.09 3.94
C GLU A 65 3.38 -0.61 2.89
N VAL A 66 2.31 0.05 2.44
CA VAL A 66 1.43 -0.48 1.40
C VAL A 66 1.27 0.54 0.29
N ASP A 67 1.71 0.13 -0.90
CA ASP A 67 1.50 0.81 -2.16
C ASP A 67 0.24 0.28 -2.84
N TYR A 68 -0.64 1.17 -3.28
CA TYR A 68 -1.88 0.82 -3.97
C TYR A 68 -1.83 1.28 -5.42
N VAL A 69 -2.10 0.35 -6.34
CA VAL A 69 -2.10 0.59 -7.78
C VAL A 69 -3.33 -0.05 -8.42
N SER A 70 -3.93 0.58 -9.41
CA SER A 70 -4.99 -0.06 -10.20
C SER A 70 -4.40 -1.04 -11.21
N LEU A 71 -5.20 -2.01 -11.64
CA LEU A 71 -4.81 -3.00 -12.63
C LEU A 71 -4.44 -2.35 -13.97
N ASP A 72 -5.15 -1.27 -14.34
CA ASP A 72 -4.86 -0.50 -15.55
C ASP A 72 -3.43 0.06 -15.52
N VAL A 73 -3.05 0.72 -14.42
CA VAL A 73 -1.69 1.25 -14.22
C VAL A 73 -0.65 0.12 -14.20
N ALA A 74 -0.94 -0.99 -13.51
CA ALA A 74 -0.04 -2.15 -13.44
C ALA A 74 0.21 -2.80 -14.82
N HIS A 75 -0.74 -2.70 -15.76
CA HIS A 75 -0.59 -3.19 -17.13
C HIS A 75 0.05 -2.17 -18.10
N GLY A 76 0.43 -0.99 -17.62
CA GLY A 76 1.01 0.08 -18.46
C GLY A 76 -0.03 0.92 -19.20
N GLY A 77 -1.25 1.02 -18.66
CA GLY A 77 -2.34 1.85 -19.16
C GLY A 77 -1.99 3.34 -19.31
N ALA A 78 -2.76 4.04 -20.15
CA ALA A 78 -2.49 5.42 -20.54
C ALA A 78 -2.79 6.47 -19.45
N ASN A 79 -3.46 6.07 -18.37
CA ASN A 79 -3.78 6.94 -17.23
C ASN A 79 -2.63 6.88 -16.21
N ARG A 80 -1.59 7.68 -16.44
CA ARG A 80 -0.28 7.57 -15.77
C ARG A 80 -0.22 8.17 -14.36
N ASP A 81 -1.35 8.51 -13.76
CA ASP A 81 -1.31 9.63 -12.81
C ASP A 81 -1.22 9.24 -11.33
N LEU A 82 -1.48 7.99 -10.91
CA LEU A 82 -1.71 7.75 -9.48
C LEU A 82 -1.16 6.41 -8.95
N LEU A 83 0.03 6.47 -8.34
CA LEU A 83 0.45 5.52 -7.30
C LEU A 83 0.08 6.15 -5.95
N PHE A 84 -0.68 5.41 -5.14
CA PHE A 84 -1.05 5.85 -3.80
C PHE A 84 -0.21 5.12 -2.77
N ILE A 85 0.63 5.88 -2.08
CA ILE A 85 1.44 5.35 -0.98
C ILE A 85 0.75 5.77 0.32
N ILE A 86 0.28 4.78 1.09
CA ILE A 86 -0.23 5.03 2.44
C ILE A 86 0.91 4.69 3.41
N ARG A 87 1.60 5.74 3.88
CA ARG A 87 2.61 5.62 4.92
C ARG A 87 2.02 5.85 6.30
N PRO A 88 2.50 5.15 7.33
CA PRO A 88 1.96 5.20 8.69
C PRO A 88 2.08 6.56 9.39
N THR A 89 2.81 7.54 8.83
CA THR A 89 2.96 8.89 9.43
C THR A 89 2.53 10.04 8.52
N THR A 90 2.06 9.76 7.31
CA THR A 90 1.66 10.79 6.34
C THR A 90 0.32 10.43 5.72
N ARG A 91 -0.64 11.37 5.79
CA ARG A 91 -1.87 11.35 4.99
C ARG A 91 -1.55 10.90 3.57
N ALA A 92 -2.33 9.97 3.01
CA ALA A 92 -2.15 9.38 1.68
C ALA A 92 -1.43 10.35 0.73
N THR A 93 -0.14 10.11 0.51
CA THR A 93 0.65 10.98 -0.35
C THR A 93 0.45 10.50 -1.78
N TYR A 94 -0.13 11.37 -2.59
CA TYR A 94 -0.15 11.23 -4.04
C TYR A 94 1.28 11.42 -4.53
N SER A 95 1.89 10.35 -5.02
CA SER A 95 3.22 10.43 -5.62
C SER A 95 3.17 9.87 -7.03
N ALA A 96 3.16 10.76 -8.01
CA ALA A 96 3.40 10.38 -9.40
C ALA A 96 4.91 10.15 -9.57
N TRP A 97 5.30 8.89 -9.80
CA TRP A 97 6.66 8.52 -10.19
C TRP A 97 6.61 7.60 -11.40
N ILE A 98 6.60 8.18 -12.60
CA ILE A 98 7.12 7.56 -13.83
C ILE A 98 7.64 8.63 -14.78
#